data_AF-A0A1W1H3T6-F1
#
_entry.id   AF-A0A1W1H3T6-F1
#
_cell.length_a   1.000
_cell.length_b   1.000
_cell.length_c   1.000
_cell.angle_alpha   90.00
_cell.angle_beta   90.00
_cell.angle_gamma   90.00
#
_symmetry.space_group_name_H-M   'P 1'
#
loop_
_entity.id
_entity.type
_entity.pdbx_description
1 polymer ?
#
loop_
_entity_poly.entity_id
_entity_poly.type
_entity_poly.pdbx_seq_one_letter_code
_entity_poly.pdbx_strand_id
1 'polypeptide(L)'
;MKHPVISAVLVSALALVAASAGAKSAEEVFLPGKPLLQQVERIEIELNDGETYSELRQEERGKVRETLVRIRAAAEQYPTKDAMPESVRTEVFNDQQVVNTVLTQAREDSRLICRREKTIGSNMSSTQCMTVAERARQKDKAQRDMGQAQRVGKFVN
;
A
#
# COMPACT_ATOMS: atom_id res chain seq x y z
N MET A 1 -8.20 -28.71 62.26
CA MET A 1 -9.61 -28.36 62.58
C MET A 1 -9.60 -27.24 63.62
N LYS A 2 -9.84 -25.99 63.18
CA LYS A 2 -10.13 -24.78 63.97
C LYS A 2 -10.61 -23.74 62.96
N HIS A 3 -11.88 -23.35 63.06
CA HIS A 3 -12.58 -22.42 62.17
C HIS A 3 -12.35 -20.95 62.58
N PRO A 4 -13.14 -20.00 62.04
CA PRO A 4 -12.86 -18.89 61.11
C PRO A 4 -12.41 -17.63 61.90
N VAL A 5 -12.15 -16.42 61.37
CA VAL A 5 -13.07 -15.44 60.77
C VAL A 5 -12.26 -14.18 60.34
N ILE A 6 -12.77 -13.48 59.32
CA ILE A 6 -12.71 -12.01 59.07
C ILE A 6 -11.33 -11.36 58.85
N SER A 7 -11.06 -10.90 57.62
CA SER A 7 -10.86 -9.47 57.35
C SER A 7 -10.70 -9.16 55.85
N ALA A 8 -11.26 -8.01 55.48
CA ALA A 8 -11.35 -7.45 54.15
C ALA A 8 -9.99 -7.16 53.50
N VAL A 9 -9.87 -7.39 52.18
CA VAL A 9 -8.98 -6.63 51.31
C VAL A 9 -9.65 -6.44 49.94
N LEU A 10 -10.08 -5.21 49.68
CA LEU A 10 -10.25 -4.66 48.34
C LEU A 10 -8.89 -4.59 47.65
N VAL A 11 -8.69 -5.28 46.52
CA VAL A 11 -7.75 -4.85 45.48
C VAL A 11 -8.36 -5.13 44.11
N SER A 12 -8.74 -4.04 43.45
CA SER A 12 -9.00 -3.94 42.02
C SER A 12 -7.72 -4.25 41.24
N ALA A 13 -7.79 -5.14 40.25
CA ALA A 13 -6.70 -5.36 39.29
C ALA A 13 -7.25 -5.51 37.87
N LEU A 14 -7.42 -4.36 37.23
CA LEU A 14 -7.03 -4.05 35.85
C LEU A 14 -7.17 -5.18 34.80
N ALA A 15 -8.36 -5.29 34.20
CA ALA A 15 -8.51 -5.99 32.92
C ALA A 15 -7.90 -5.13 31.80
N LEU A 16 -6.70 -5.48 31.33
CA LEU A 16 -6.15 -4.96 30.07
C LEU A 16 -6.99 -5.52 28.92
N VAL A 17 -7.90 -4.70 28.39
CA VAL A 17 -8.48 -4.92 27.06
C VAL A 17 -7.37 -4.66 26.03
N ALA A 18 -6.81 -5.73 25.49
CA ALA A 18 -6.01 -5.66 24.28
C ALA A 18 -6.95 -5.31 23.11
N ALA A 19 -7.03 -4.03 22.78
CA ALA A 19 -7.58 -3.61 21.50
C ALA A 19 -6.60 -4.05 20.40
N SER A 20 -6.85 -5.22 19.81
CA SER A 20 -6.22 -5.60 18.56
C SER A 20 -6.74 -4.64 17.49
N ALA A 21 -5.99 -3.57 17.22
CA ALA A 21 -6.14 -2.80 16.00
C ALA A 21 -5.91 -3.78 14.85
N GLY A 22 -6.99 -4.24 14.23
CA GLY A 22 -6.92 -5.06 13.03
C GLY A 22 -6.13 -4.29 11.99
N ALA A 23 -4.92 -4.73 11.70
CA ALA A 23 -4.22 -4.34 10.50
C ALA A 23 -5.17 -4.70 9.35
N LYS A 24 -5.71 -3.69 8.68
CA LYS A 24 -6.43 -3.88 7.43
C LYS A 24 -5.40 -4.51 6.49
N SER A 25 -5.44 -5.83 6.33
CA SER A 25 -4.61 -6.52 5.36
C SER A 25 -4.76 -5.80 4.04
N ALA A 26 -3.64 -5.51 3.37
CA ALA A 26 -3.69 -4.92 2.05
C ALA A 26 -4.60 -5.79 1.17
N GLU A 27 -5.73 -5.23 0.74
CA GLU A 27 -6.70 -5.92 -0.11
C GLU A 27 -5.96 -6.39 -1.37
N GLU A 28 -5.99 -7.69 -1.65
CA GLU A 28 -5.37 -8.25 -2.85
C GLU A 28 -6.07 -7.69 -4.10
N VAL A 29 -5.31 -7.33 -5.13
CA VAL A 29 -5.89 -6.72 -6.35
C VAL A 29 -6.69 -7.74 -7.16
N PHE A 30 -6.17 -8.97 -7.28
CA PHE A 30 -6.91 -10.13 -7.75
C PHE A 30 -7.59 -10.84 -6.58
N LEU A 31 -8.91 -10.90 -6.61
CA LEU A 31 -9.75 -11.53 -5.59
C LEU A 31 -9.98 -13.01 -5.93
N PRO A 32 -9.86 -13.93 -4.95
CA PRO A 32 -10.15 -15.34 -5.16
C PRO A 32 -11.63 -15.58 -5.48
N GLY A 33 -11.91 -16.54 -6.36
CA GLY A 33 -13.28 -16.93 -6.73
C GLY A 33 -14.02 -15.96 -7.65
N LYS A 34 -13.40 -14.86 -8.09
CA LYS A 34 -13.98 -13.94 -9.07
C LYS A 34 -13.54 -14.28 -10.51
N PRO A 35 -14.38 -14.07 -11.54
CA PRO A 35 -14.01 -14.36 -12.93
C PRO A 35 -12.80 -13.53 -13.38
N LEU A 36 -11.75 -14.21 -13.85
CA LEU A 36 -10.45 -13.58 -14.14
C LEU A 36 -10.56 -12.41 -15.13
N LEU A 37 -11.33 -12.58 -16.21
CA LEU A 37 -11.52 -11.53 -17.23
C LEU A 37 -12.18 -10.27 -16.66
N GLN A 38 -13.19 -10.42 -15.79
CA GLN A 38 -13.84 -9.27 -15.14
C GLN A 38 -12.86 -8.51 -14.24
N GLN A 39 -11.90 -9.22 -13.62
CA GLN A 39 -10.88 -8.58 -12.80
C GLN A 39 -9.87 -7.82 -13.65
N VAL A 40 -9.42 -8.41 -14.77
CA VAL A 40 -8.53 -7.73 -15.72
C VAL A 40 -9.17 -6.44 -16.24
N GLU A 41 -10.44 -6.50 -16.66
CA GLU A 41 -11.17 -5.32 -17.13
C GLU A 41 -11.30 -4.24 -16.06
N ARG A 42 -11.64 -4.61 -14.82
CA ARG A 42 -11.66 -3.67 -13.69
C ARG A 42 -10.31 -2.97 -13.50
N ILE A 43 -9.22 -3.75 -13.49
CA ILE A 43 -7.88 -3.20 -13.27
C ILE A 43 -7.47 -2.29 -14.43
N GLU A 44 -7.81 -2.62 -15.67
CA GLU A 44 -7.55 -1.76 -16.83
C GLU A 44 -8.29 -0.42 -16.73
N ILE A 45 -9.55 -0.41 -16.25
CA ILE A 45 -10.30 0.82 -16.00
C ILE A 45 -9.62 1.65 -14.91
N GLU A 46 -9.28 1.05 -13.77
CA GLU A 46 -8.58 1.73 -12.67
C GLU A 46 -7.20 2.26 -13.09
N LEU A 47 -6.51 1.60 -14.02
CA LEU A 47 -5.24 2.07 -14.57
C LEU A 47 -5.38 3.29 -15.49
N ASN A 48 -6.58 3.53 -16.01
CA ASN A 48 -6.87 4.60 -16.98
C ASN A 48 -7.64 5.78 -16.35
N ASP A 49 -8.13 5.65 -15.12
CA ASP A 49 -8.86 6.73 -14.43
C ASP A 49 -7.97 7.93 -14.05
N GLY A 50 -6.65 7.72 -13.96
CA GLY A 50 -5.66 8.74 -13.59
C GLY A 50 -5.54 9.02 -12.09
N GLU A 51 -6.38 8.42 -11.25
CA GLU A 51 -6.54 8.72 -9.83
C GLU A 51 -6.08 7.55 -8.95
N THR A 52 -6.61 6.34 -9.19
CA THR A 52 -6.44 5.17 -8.30
C THR A 52 -4.98 4.77 -8.13
N TYR A 53 -4.23 4.81 -9.23
CA TYR A 53 -2.80 4.51 -9.28
C TYR A 53 -2.00 5.73 -9.76
N SER A 54 -2.30 6.91 -9.21
CA SER A 54 -1.65 8.18 -9.56
C SER A 54 -0.14 8.21 -9.26
N GLU A 55 0.31 7.50 -8.22
CA GLU A 55 1.74 7.40 -7.85
C GLU A 55 2.51 6.29 -8.60
N LEU A 56 1.84 5.50 -9.45
CA LEU A 56 2.46 4.42 -10.22
C LEU A 56 3.35 4.97 -11.34
N ARG A 57 4.62 4.54 -11.40
CA ARG A 57 5.57 4.98 -12.42
C ARG A 57 5.19 4.48 -13.81
N GLN A 58 5.67 5.17 -14.85
CA GLN A 58 5.36 4.79 -16.24
C GLN A 58 5.89 3.40 -16.61
N GLU A 59 7.09 3.05 -16.15
CA GLU A 59 7.67 1.71 -16.36
C GLU A 59 6.82 0.62 -15.70
N GLU A 60 6.44 0.82 -14.43
CA GLU A 60 5.58 -0.11 -13.69
C GLU A 60 4.20 -0.24 -14.33
N ARG A 61 3.63 0.86 -14.82
CA ARG A 61 2.38 0.87 -15.58
C ARG A 61 2.49 0.07 -16.87
N GLY A 62 3.59 0.21 -17.61
CA GLY A 62 3.88 -0.60 -18.80
C GLY A 62 3.94 -2.09 -18.47
N LYS A 63 4.69 -2.45 -17.42
CA LYS A 63 4.82 -3.84 -16.94
C LYS A 63 3.48 -4.45 -16.54
N VAL A 64 2.65 -3.72 -15.79
CA VAL A 64 1.31 -4.18 -15.39
C VAL A 64 0.44 -4.41 -16.63
N ARG A 65 0.41 -3.46 -17.58
CA ARG A 65 -0.37 -3.61 -18.82
C ARG A 65 0.06 -4.83 -19.65
N GLU A 66 1.35 -5.03 -19.84
CA GLU A 66 1.88 -6.21 -20.54
C GLU A 66 1.45 -7.51 -19.84
N THR A 67 1.55 -7.54 -18.51
CA THR A 67 1.16 -8.70 -17.70
C THR A 67 -0.34 -8.97 -17.79
N LEU A 68 -1.19 -7.93 -17.77
CA LEU A 68 -2.64 -8.07 -17.94
C LEU A 68 -3.01 -8.61 -19.33
N VAL A 69 -2.28 -8.24 -20.39
CA VAL A 69 -2.48 -8.80 -21.74
C VAL A 69 -2.22 -10.31 -21.75
N ARG A 70 -1.14 -10.78 -21.09
CA ARG A 70 -0.85 -12.22 -20.98
C ARG A 70 -1.93 -12.97 -20.21
N ILE A 71 -2.37 -12.42 -19.07
CA ILE A 71 -3.46 -12.99 -18.26
C ILE A 71 -4.75 -13.09 -19.08
N ARG A 72 -5.10 -12.02 -19.82
CA ARG A 72 -6.29 -11.98 -20.69
C ARG A 72 -6.22 -13.07 -21.75
N ALA A 73 -5.10 -13.18 -22.46
CA ALA A 73 -4.92 -14.20 -23.50
C ALA A 73 -5.10 -15.63 -22.95
N ALA A 74 -4.52 -15.92 -21.78
CA ALA A 74 -4.70 -17.22 -21.13
C ALA A 74 -6.16 -17.46 -20.71
N ALA A 75 -6.86 -16.45 -20.21
CA ALA A 75 -8.25 -16.55 -19.78
C ALA A 75 -9.24 -16.69 -20.96
N GLU A 76 -8.93 -16.10 -22.12
CA GLU A 76 -9.70 -16.25 -23.36
C GLU A 76 -9.49 -17.64 -23.98
N GLN A 77 -8.26 -18.16 -23.92
CA GLN A 77 -7.94 -19.50 -24.42
C GLN A 77 -8.54 -20.61 -23.55
N TYR A 78 -8.59 -20.40 -22.23
CA TYR A 78 -9.09 -21.37 -21.26
C TYR A 78 -10.19 -20.75 -20.40
N PRO A 79 -11.47 -20.91 -20.78
CA PRO A 79 -12.60 -20.25 -20.12
C PRO A 79 -12.78 -20.59 -18.63
N THR A 80 -12.24 -21.73 -18.20
CA THR A 80 -12.28 -22.17 -16.79
C THR A 80 -10.89 -22.52 -16.31
N LYS A 81 -10.65 -22.33 -15.00
CA LYS A 81 -9.38 -22.69 -14.35
C LYS A 81 -9.05 -24.17 -14.54
N ASP A 82 -10.07 -25.03 -14.53
CA ASP A 82 -9.88 -26.48 -14.67
C ASP A 82 -9.51 -26.89 -16.10
N ALA A 83 -9.87 -26.07 -17.11
CA ALA A 83 -9.47 -26.28 -18.49
C ALA A 83 -8.00 -25.86 -18.74
N MET A 84 -7.40 -25.06 -17.86
CA MET A 84 -6.01 -24.63 -18.00
C MET A 84 -5.04 -25.78 -17.70
N PRO A 85 -4.04 -26.03 -18.56
CA PRO A 85 -2.89 -26.86 -18.24
C PRO A 85 -2.18 -26.35 -16.98
N GLU A 86 -1.52 -27.25 -16.26
CA GLU A 86 -0.84 -26.87 -15.01
C GLU A 86 0.23 -25.80 -15.21
N SER A 87 1.01 -25.87 -16.29
CA SER A 87 1.99 -24.85 -16.65
C SER A 87 1.34 -23.47 -16.80
N VAL A 88 0.23 -23.38 -17.55
CA VAL A 88 -0.51 -22.13 -17.78
C VAL A 88 -1.10 -21.60 -16.47
N ARG A 89 -1.62 -22.47 -15.60
CA ARG A 89 -2.13 -22.05 -14.28
C ARG A 89 -1.02 -21.41 -13.43
N THR A 90 0.17 -21.99 -13.44
CA THR A 90 1.32 -21.45 -12.72
C THR A 90 1.77 -20.12 -13.31
N GLU A 91 1.82 -19.99 -14.63
CA GLU A 91 2.15 -18.71 -15.30
C GLU A 91 1.14 -17.61 -14.95
N VAL A 92 -0.16 -17.91 -15.06
CA VAL A 92 -1.23 -16.96 -14.71
C VAL A 92 -1.16 -16.59 -13.23
N PHE A 93 -0.85 -17.53 -12.34
CA PHE A 93 -0.65 -17.23 -10.92
C PHE A 93 0.54 -16.29 -10.71
N ASN A 94 1.68 -16.55 -11.35
CA ASN A 94 2.87 -15.69 -11.26
C ASN A 94 2.58 -14.28 -11.80
N ASP A 95 1.88 -14.18 -12.92
CA ASP A 95 1.46 -12.92 -13.51
C ASP A 95 0.51 -12.15 -12.57
N GLN A 96 -0.44 -12.83 -11.92
CA GLN A 96 -1.28 -12.22 -10.88
C GLN A 96 -0.45 -11.70 -9.71
N GLN A 97 0.56 -12.44 -9.26
CA GLN A 97 1.45 -12.01 -8.17
C GLN A 97 2.24 -10.74 -8.54
N VAL A 98 2.72 -10.65 -9.79
CA VAL A 98 3.39 -9.44 -10.30
C VAL A 98 2.45 -8.24 -10.22
N VAL A 99 1.23 -8.37 -10.74
CA VAL A 99 0.23 -7.29 -10.72
C VAL A 99 -0.16 -6.92 -9.30
N ASN A 100 -0.47 -7.91 -8.45
CA ASN A 100 -0.81 -7.70 -7.04
C ASN A 100 0.29 -6.91 -6.33
N THR A 101 1.54 -7.33 -6.46
CA THR A 101 2.66 -6.67 -5.78
C THR A 101 2.80 -5.21 -6.22
N VAL A 102 2.79 -4.96 -7.53
CA VAL A 102 2.99 -3.61 -8.08
C VAL A 102 1.83 -2.68 -7.72
N LEU A 103 0.60 -3.13 -7.89
CA LEU A 103 -0.58 -2.30 -7.66
C LEU A 103 -0.87 -2.10 -6.17
N THR A 104 -0.61 -3.09 -5.32
CA THR A 104 -0.68 -2.92 -3.87
C THR A 104 0.34 -1.89 -3.39
N GLN A 105 1.59 -1.93 -3.89
CA GLN A 105 2.59 -0.94 -3.55
C GLN A 105 2.16 0.47 -3.99
N ALA A 106 1.61 0.62 -5.20
CA ALA A 106 1.12 1.90 -5.68
C ALA A 106 -0.03 2.45 -4.82
N ARG A 107 -0.92 1.60 -4.29
CA ARG A 107 -1.99 2.04 -3.36
C ARG A 107 -1.42 2.55 -2.04
N GLU A 108 -0.41 1.88 -1.50
CA GLU A 108 0.27 2.33 -0.29
C GLU A 108 0.99 3.68 -0.50
N ASP A 109 1.59 3.85 -1.68
CA ASP A 109 2.29 5.08 -2.07
C ASP A 109 1.33 6.26 -2.28
N SER A 110 0.14 6.00 -2.83
CA SER A 110 -0.93 7.00 -3.04
C SER A 110 -1.68 7.37 -1.75
N ARG A 111 -1.46 6.69 -0.62
CA ARG A 111 -2.14 7.03 0.63
C ARG A 111 -1.81 8.46 1.05
N LEU A 112 -2.85 9.23 1.37
CA LEU A 112 -2.69 10.60 1.89
C LEU A 112 -2.26 10.60 3.35
N ILE A 113 -1.28 11.43 3.66
CA ILE A 113 -0.88 11.83 5.01
C ILE A 113 -1.22 13.30 5.17
N CYS A 114 -2.17 13.61 6.05
CA CYS A 114 -2.52 14.98 6.40
C CYS A 114 -1.88 15.37 7.73
N ARG A 115 -1.11 16.45 7.74
CA ARG A 115 -0.52 17.02 8.95
C ARG A 115 -0.97 18.46 9.13
N ARG A 116 -1.25 18.82 10.39
CA ARG A 116 -1.49 20.21 10.77
C ARG A 116 -0.14 20.88 11.04
N GLU A 117 0.21 21.87 10.23
CA GLU A 117 1.48 22.58 10.31
C GLU A 117 1.26 24.08 10.54
N LYS A 118 2.19 24.73 11.23
CA LYS A 118 2.21 26.19 11.39
C LYS A 118 3.21 26.76 10.41
N THR A 119 2.78 27.71 9.60
CA THR A 119 3.67 28.43 8.69
C THR A 119 4.66 29.26 9.50
N ILE A 120 5.94 29.20 9.16
CA ILE A 120 6.98 29.99 9.84
C ILE A 120 6.62 31.48 9.73
N GLY A 121 6.64 32.19 10.85
CA GLY A 121 6.24 33.61 10.92
C GLY A 121 4.73 33.85 11.07
N SER A 122 3.90 32.81 11.16
CA SER A 122 2.47 32.91 11.46
C SER A 122 2.06 31.97 12.60
N ASN A 123 1.14 32.42 13.45
CA ASN A 123 0.51 31.56 14.45
C ASN A 123 -0.64 30.72 13.88
N MET A 124 -1.05 30.99 12.64
CA MET A 124 -2.14 30.27 11.98
C MET A 124 -1.66 28.88 11.56
N SER A 125 -2.44 27.86 11.92
CA SER A 125 -2.17 26.48 11.51
C SER A 125 -3.03 26.12 10.30
N SER A 126 -2.40 25.51 9.29
CA SER A 126 -3.06 24.97 8.09
C SER A 126 -2.91 23.45 8.07
N THR A 127 -3.85 22.76 7.42
CA THR A 127 -3.75 21.33 7.16
C THR A 127 -3.16 21.14 5.78
N GLN A 128 -2.03 20.45 5.70
CA GLN A 128 -1.40 20.07 4.45
C GLN A 128 -1.47 18.56 4.30
N CYS A 129 -2.02 18.11 3.17
CA CYS A 129 -2.11 16.70 2.81
C CYS A 129 -1.18 16.44 1.63
N MET A 130 -0.44 15.34 1.69
CA MET A 130 0.45 14.88 0.62
C MET A 130 0.44 13.35 0.59
N THR A 131 0.79 12.74 -0.54
CA THR A 131 0.90 11.27 -0.62
C THR A 131 2.14 10.77 0.13
N VAL A 132 2.17 9.48 0.48
CA VAL A 132 3.36 8.84 1.08
C VAL A 132 4.56 8.98 0.14
N ALA A 133 4.35 8.72 -1.15
CA ALA A 133 5.40 8.83 -2.15
C ALA A 133 5.87 10.28 -2.35
N GLU A 134 4.96 11.25 -2.35
CA GLU A 134 5.33 12.66 -2.43
C GLU A 134 6.18 13.08 -1.24
N ARG A 135 5.79 12.71 -0.03
CA ARG A 135 6.56 12.97 1.19
C ARG A 135 7.97 12.37 1.11
N ALA A 136 8.10 11.15 0.59
CA ALA A 136 9.40 10.51 0.37
C ALA A 136 10.25 11.30 -0.63
N ARG A 137 9.68 11.71 -1.76
CA ARG A 137 10.36 12.56 -2.76
C ARG A 137 10.83 13.90 -2.17
N GLN A 138 10.00 14.56 -1.37
CA GLN A 138 10.35 15.82 -0.71
C GLN A 138 11.52 15.63 0.26
N LYS A 139 11.51 14.55 1.06
CA LYS A 139 12.61 14.21 1.97
C LYS A 139 13.91 13.95 1.20
N ASP A 140 13.87 13.14 0.16
CA ASP A 140 15.06 12.79 -0.63
C ASP A 140 15.64 14.04 -1.33
N LYS A 141 14.77 14.92 -1.84
CA LYS A 141 15.20 16.20 -2.40
C LYS A 141 15.89 17.06 -1.35
N ALA A 142 15.30 17.23 -0.17
CA ALA A 142 15.91 18.02 0.90
C ALA A 142 17.28 17.47 1.33
N GLN A 143 17.43 16.14 1.41
CA GLN A 143 18.72 15.50 1.72
C GLN A 143 19.77 15.76 0.64
N ARG A 144 19.40 15.68 -0.64
CA ARG A 144 20.30 16.00 -1.76
C ARG A 144 20.73 17.46 -1.74
N ASP A 145 19.79 18.38 -1.54
CA ASP A 145 20.07 19.83 -1.51
C ASP A 145 21.03 20.18 -0.35
N MET A 146 20.80 19.62 0.84
CA MET A 146 21.69 19.77 2.00
C MET A 146 23.09 19.22 1.74
N GLY A 147 23.19 18.02 1.15
CA GLY A 147 24.47 17.41 0.80
C GLY A 147 25.24 18.22 -0.25
N GLN A 148 24.54 18.82 -1.22
CA GLN A 148 25.14 19.70 -2.22
C GLN A 148 25.64 21.00 -1.59
N ALA A 149 24.85 21.64 -0.72
CA ALA A 149 25.25 22.86 -0.02
C ALA A 149 26.50 22.64 0.85
N GLN A 150 26.59 21.51 1.55
CA GLN A 150 27.78 21.13 2.33
C GLN A 150 29.02 20.92 1.47
N ARG A 151 28.88 20.31 0.29
CA ARG A 151 29.99 20.14 -0.65
C ARG A 151 30.49 21.48 -1.16
N VAL A 152 29.59 22.35 -1.63
CA VAL A 152 29.97 23.69 -2.11
C VAL A 152 30.66 24.49 -1.00
N GLY A 153 30.10 24.54 0.21
CA GLY A 153 30.73 25.26 1.34
C GLY A 153 32.12 24.76 1.72
N LYS A 154 32.45 23.49 1.43
CA LYS A 154 33.79 22.91 1.61
C LYS A 154 34.79 23.31 0.52
N PHE A 155 34.33 23.73 -0.67
CA PHE A 155 35.20 24.19 -1.75
C PHE A 155 35.44 25.71 -1.73
N VAL A 156 34.66 26.48 -0.98
CA VAL A 156 34.82 27.95 -0.85
C VAL A 156 35.62 28.34 0.42
N ASN A 157 36.09 27.37 1.20
CA ASN A 157 37.03 27.57 2.32
C ASN A 157 38.39 26.96 2.03
#